data_AF-A0A0S3UAF7-F1
#
_entry.id   AF-A0A0S3UAF7-F1
#
_cell.length_a   1.000
_cell.length_b   1.000
_cell.length_c   1.000
_cell.angle_alpha   90.00
_cell.angle_beta   90.00
_cell.angle_gamma   90.00
#
_symmetry.space_group_name_H-M   'P 1'
#
loop_
_entity.id
_entity.type
_entity.pdbx_description
1 polymer ?
#
loop_
_entity_poly.entity_id
_entity_poly.type
_entity_poly.pdbx_seq_one_letter_code
_entity_poly.pdbx_strand_id
1 'polypeptide(L)'
;MWYGLLGLLSALIALHLSLVFKSDNTDLIGSSLLYWSAAILILRQKHSQLHFSSNLASVMIGSLILISVLSKSASIAGNDIFLRVFPILSIASLILIASGIQGLKQHWQELLILLIFAIPPGLILLFFDPSAMTAKVSAFILWSLGFQVSVQGVLVSLPKGSIEVYSACAGVATMLQLFGVALMYLFLQPTKPYQKILIPIIALFIAFLMNAFRVALMAVLVALGDQAAFEYWHVGNGSLVFSTIAVVLFCLSSQVLLPYEERSL
;
A
#
# COMPACT_ATOMS: atom_id res chain seq x y z
N MET A 1 -15.71 5.47 28.21
CA MET A 1 -14.39 5.77 27.61
C MET A 1 -14.25 5.15 26.22
N TRP A 2 -14.41 3.84 26.06
CA TRP A 2 -14.29 3.13 24.78
C TRP A 2 -15.13 3.71 23.62
N TYR A 3 -16.45 3.92 23.82
CA TYR A 3 -17.32 4.48 22.78
C TYR A 3 -16.91 5.89 22.32
N GLY A 4 -16.34 6.70 23.21
CA GLY A 4 -15.84 8.03 22.86
C GLY A 4 -14.59 7.98 21.97
N LEU A 5 -13.69 7.02 22.24
CA LEU A 5 -12.50 6.78 21.41
C LEU A 5 -12.88 6.28 20.01
N LEU A 6 -13.89 5.40 19.92
CA LEU A 6 -14.42 4.96 18.62
C LEU A 6 -15.06 6.11 17.85
N GLY A 7 -15.80 6.98 18.53
CA GLY A 7 -16.35 8.20 17.93
C GLY A 7 -15.26 9.11 17.35
N LEU A 8 -14.21 9.39 18.14
CA LEU A 8 -13.05 10.17 17.69
C LEU A 8 -12.32 9.51 16.52
N LEU A 9 -12.09 8.20 16.58
CA LEU A 9 -11.47 7.45 15.49
C LEU A 9 -12.31 7.55 14.21
N SER A 10 -13.63 7.35 14.31
CA SER A 10 -14.51 7.44 13.15
C SER A 10 -14.50 8.83 12.52
N ALA A 11 -14.45 9.90 13.34
CA ALA A 11 -14.34 11.26 12.86
C ALA A 11 -13.00 11.52 12.16
N LEU A 12 -11.89 11.01 12.69
CA LEU A 12 -10.57 11.13 12.06
C LEU A 12 -10.49 10.37 10.74
N ILE A 13 -11.08 9.17 10.66
CA ILE A 13 -11.17 8.40 9.42
C ILE A 13 -12.01 9.16 8.38
N ALA A 14 -13.17 9.68 8.77
CA ALA A 14 -14.03 10.46 7.88
C ALA A 14 -13.33 11.73 7.36
N LEU A 15 -12.63 12.44 8.25
CA LEU A 15 -11.82 13.61 7.89
C LEU A 15 -10.72 13.23 6.88
N HIS A 16 -9.97 12.17 7.17
CA HIS A 16 -8.90 11.68 6.28
C HIS A 16 -9.43 11.33 4.89
N LEU A 17 -10.47 10.50 4.84
CA LEU A 17 -11.06 10.06 3.58
C LEU A 17 -11.60 11.26 2.81
N SER A 18 -12.27 12.22 3.47
CA SER A 18 -12.73 13.45 2.81
C SER A 18 -11.58 14.24 2.19
N LEU A 19 -10.43 14.32 2.86
CA LEU A 19 -9.26 15.04 2.34
C LEU A 19 -8.60 14.28 1.17
N VAL A 20 -8.53 12.96 1.25
CA VAL A 20 -8.01 12.09 0.19
C VAL A 20 -8.92 12.10 -1.05
N PHE A 21 -10.24 12.10 -0.87
CA PHE A 21 -11.18 12.28 -1.99
C PHE A 21 -11.00 13.63 -2.68
N LYS A 22 -10.67 14.68 -1.91
CA LYS A 22 -10.42 16.02 -2.44
C LYS A 22 -9.06 16.14 -3.17
N SER A 23 -8.14 15.21 -2.96
CA SER A 23 -6.83 15.23 -3.61
C SER A 23 -6.84 14.66 -5.04
N ASP A 24 -7.96 14.10 -5.49
CA ASP A 24 -8.16 13.48 -6.81
C ASP A 24 -7.08 12.44 -7.19
N ASN A 25 -6.59 11.72 -6.18
CA ASN A 25 -5.57 10.68 -6.34
C ASN A 25 -6.20 9.31 -6.09
N THR A 26 -6.61 8.64 -7.16
CA THR A 26 -7.29 7.34 -7.13
C THR A 26 -6.49 6.25 -6.41
N ASP A 27 -5.16 6.20 -6.61
CA ASP A 27 -4.29 5.25 -5.91
C ASP A 27 -4.30 5.47 -4.39
N LEU A 28 -4.26 6.74 -3.97
CA LEU A 28 -4.30 7.11 -2.56
C LEU A 28 -5.66 6.82 -1.94
N ILE A 29 -6.77 7.05 -2.66
CA ILE A 29 -8.14 6.70 -2.23
C ILE A 29 -8.23 5.20 -1.95
N GLY A 30 -7.89 4.37 -2.95
CA GLY A 30 -7.97 2.91 -2.84
C GLY A 30 -7.10 2.38 -1.71
N SER A 31 -5.87 2.88 -1.60
CA SER A 31 -4.96 2.51 -0.51
C SER A 31 -5.50 2.94 0.86
N SER A 32 -6.00 4.17 1.00
CA SER A 32 -6.53 4.67 2.28
C SER A 32 -7.68 3.81 2.80
N LEU A 33 -8.62 3.44 1.93
CA LEU A 33 -9.74 2.55 2.29
C LEU A 33 -9.24 1.17 2.74
N LEU A 34 -8.28 0.59 2.02
CA LEU A 34 -7.70 -0.71 2.32
C LEU A 34 -6.98 -0.72 3.69
N TYR A 35 -6.11 0.27 3.95
CA TYR A 35 -5.34 0.34 5.18
C TYR A 35 -6.17 0.71 6.41
N TRP A 36 -7.18 1.58 6.28
CA TRP A 36 -8.13 1.84 7.37
C TRP A 36 -8.96 0.61 7.71
N SER A 37 -9.46 -0.10 6.69
CA SER A 37 -10.22 -1.34 6.90
C SER A 37 -9.40 -2.39 7.63
N ALA A 38 -8.14 -2.56 7.23
CA ALA A 38 -7.22 -3.48 7.89
C ALA A 38 -6.93 -3.10 9.36
N ALA A 39 -6.67 -1.83 9.63
CA ALA A 39 -6.45 -1.35 11.00
C ALA A 39 -7.67 -1.61 11.89
N ILE A 40 -8.89 -1.38 11.37
CA ILE A 40 -10.13 -1.67 12.09
C ILE A 40 -10.29 -3.17 12.36
N LEU A 41 -10.01 -4.03 11.37
CA LEU A 41 -10.14 -5.48 11.53
C LEU A 41 -9.17 -6.02 12.59
N ILE A 42 -7.92 -5.57 12.58
CA ILE A 42 -6.90 -5.96 13.57
C ILE A 42 -7.28 -5.45 14.96
N LEU A 43 -7.71 -4.19 15.06
CA LEU A 43 -8.18 -3.62 16.33
C LEU A 43 -9.36 -4.41 16.90
N ARG A 44 -10.29 -4.85 16.03
CA ARG A 44 -11.45 -5.66 16.42
C ARG A 44 -11.04 -7.03 16.98
N GLN A 45 -10.02 -7.68 16.42
CA GLN A 45 -9.51 -8.96 16.94
C GLN A 45 -8.89 -8.82 18.35
N LYS A 46 -8.30 -7.66 18.67
CA LYS A 46 -7.61 -7.43 19.95
C LYS A 46 -8.45 -6.77 21.03
N HIS A 47 -9.66 -6.31 20.72
CA HIS A 47 -10.45 -5.44 21.61
C HIS A 47 -10.55 -5.95 23.07
N SER A 48 -10.74 -7.26 23.27
CA SER A 48 -10.88 -7.85 24.62
C SER A 48 -9.60 -7.89 25.45
N GLN A 49 -8.44 -7.62 24.83
CA GLN A 49 -7.11 -7.69 25.46
C GLN A 49 -6.51 -6.31 25.72
N LEU A 50 -7.24 -5.23 25.42
CA LEU A 50 -6.75 -3.86 25.53
C LEU A 50 -6.82 -3.36 26.98
N HIS A 51 -5.70 -2.83 27.46
CA HIS A 51 -5.63 -2.21 28.77
C HIS A 51 -5.52 -0.69 28.62
N PHE A 52 -6.46 0.03 29.22
CA PHE A 52 -6.50 1.49 29.20
C PHE A 52 -5.89 2.04 30.48
N SER A 53 -4.65 2.49 30.38
CA SER A 53 -3.94 3.19 31.45
C SER A 53 -3.04 4.25 30.84
N SER A 54 -3.37 5.53 31.02
CA SER A 54 -2.55 6.64 30.56
C SER A 54 -2.07 7.50 31.72
N ASN A 55 -0.90 8.11 31.55
CA ASN A 55 -0.39 9.12 32.47
C ASN A 55 -0.55 10.52 31.85
N LEU A 56 -0.49 11.56 32.68
CA LEU A 56 -0.68 12.94 32.23
C LEU A 56 0.26 13.33 31.08
N ALA A 57 1.53 12.91 31.15
CA ALA A 57 2.50 13.17 30.10
C ALA A 57 2.08 12.57 28.74
N SER A 58 1.62 11.32 28.71
CA SER A 58 1.17 10.68 27.47
C SER A 58 -0.09 11.35 26.92
N VAL A 59 -1.02 11.76 27.79
CA VAL A 59 -2.22 12.51 27.39
C VAL A 59 -1.83 13.85 26.77
N MET A 60 -0.88 14.57 27.36
CA MET A 60 -0.40 15.85 26.82
C MET A 60 0.28 15.66 25.45
N ILE A 61 1.18 14.69 25.32
CA ILE A 61 1.87 14.39 24.05
C ILE A 61 0.86 13.96 22.98
N GLY A 62 -0.03 13.02 23.32
CA GLY A 62 -1.07 12.55 22.40
C GLY A 62 -2.00 13.68 21.97
N SER A 63 -2.41 14.55 22.88
CA SER A 63 -3.25 15.71 22.57
C SER A 63 -2.52 16.72 21.67
N LEU A 64 -1.22 16.95 21.91
CA LEU A 64 -0.40 17.82 21.06
C LEU A 64 -0.29 17.27 19.64
N ILE A 65 -0.07 15.96 19.48
CA ILE A 65 -0.04 15.31 18.16
C ILE A 65 -1.41 15.45 17.48
N LEU A 66 -2.51 15.18 18.21
CA LEU A 66 -3.86 15.28 17.67
C LEU A 66 -4.18 16.70 17.21
N ILE A 67 -3.88 17.72 18.02
CA ILE A 67 -4.04 19.13 17.66
C ILE A 67 -3.22 19.46 16.42
N SER A 68 -1.98 18.97 16.34
CA SER A 68 -1.11 19.18 15.18
C SER A 68 -1.69 18.55 13.90
N VAL A 69 -2.24 17.33 14.01
CA VAL A 69 -2.92 16.64 12.90
C VAL A 69 -4.13 17.45 12.43
N LEU A 70 -4.99 17.89 13.34
CA LEU A 70 -6.19 18.67 13.01
C LEU A 70 -5.81 20.04 12.41
N SER A 71 -4.79 20.70 12.95
CA SER A 71 -4.31 22.00 12.47
C SER A 71 -3.73 21.89 11.06
N LYS A 72 -2.89 20.88 10.81
CA LYS A 72 -2.35 20.64 9.46
C LYS A 72 -3.47 20.29 8.49
N SER A 73 -4.45 19.49 8.91
CA SER A 73 -5.62 19.10 8.09
C SER A 73 -6.42 20.29 7.56
N ALA A 74 -6.50 21.38 8.32
CA ALA A 74 -7.18 22.61 7.88
C ALA A 74 -6.44 23.36 6.75
N SER A 75 -5.16 23.05 6.53
CA SER A 75 -4.29 23.73 5.55
C SER A 75 -3.90 22.86 4.35
N ILE A 76 -4.41 21.63 4.26
CA ILE A 76 -4.08 20.73 3.15
C ILE A 76 -4.74 21.22 1.87
N ALA A 77 -3.94 21.35 0.83
CA ALA A 77 -4.39 21.56 -0.54
C ALA A 77 -3.76 20.49 -1.46
N GLY A 78 -4.58 19.84 -2.29
CA GLY A 78 -4.11 18.86 -3.26
C GLY A 78 -3.51 17.58 -2.66
N ASN A 79 -2.54 16.99 -3.35
CA ASN A 79 -1.89 15.72 -3.03
C ASN A 79 -0.69 15.90 -2.06
N ASP A 80 -0.97 16.37 -0.84
CA ASP A 80 0.06 16.57 0.20
C ASP A 80 0.52 15.22 0.78
N ILE A 81 1.84 15.05 0.96
CA ILE A 81 2.47 13.86 1.58
C ILE A 81 1.88 13.56 2.96
N PHE A 82 1.42 14.58 3.67
CA PHE A 82 0.78 14.45 4.97
C PHE A 82 -0.44 13.53 4.95
N LEU A 83 -1.15 13.40 3.82
CA LEU A 83 -2.27 12.45 3.68
C LEU A 83 -1.82 11.00 3.90
N ARG A 84 -0.56 10.63 3.62
CA ARG A 84 -0.04 9.29 3.90
C ARG A 84 0.30 9.09 5.37
N VAL A 85 0.77 10.14 6.04
CA VAL A 85 1.21 10.11 7.44
C VAL A 85 0.06 10.34 8.43
N PHE A 86 -1.06 10.93 7.96
CA PHE A 86 -2.23 11.22 8.76
C PHE A 86 -2.75 10.01 9.56
N PRO A 87 -2.95 8.81 8.97
CA PRO A 87 -3.53 7.69 9.71
C PRO A 87 -2.68 7.21 10.89
N ILE A 88 -1.36 7.09 10.69
CA ILE A 88 -0.46 6.64 11.75
C ILE A 88 -0.39 7.65 12.90
N LEU A 89 -0.32 8.96 12.60
CA LEU A 89 -0.32 9.99 13.64
C LEU A 89 -1.65 10.04 14.40
N SER A 90 -2.76 9.90 13.68
CA SER A 90 -4.10 9.86 14.26
C SER A 90 -4.24 8.71 15.26
N ILE A 91 -3.91 7.49 14.83
CA ILE A 91 -3.96 6.31 15.70
C ILE A 91 -2.97 6.41 16.85
N ALA A 92 -1.72 6.82 16.60
CA ALA A 92 -0.73 6.99 17.66
C ALA A 92 -1.18 8.01 18.73
N SER A 93 -1.79 9.12 18.31
CA SER A 93 -2.32 10.14 19.24
C SER A 93 -3.43 9.57 20.14
N LEU A 94 -4.38 8.82 19.57
CA LEU A 94 -5.46 8.19 20.32
C LEU A 94 -4.94 7.12 21.28
N ILE A 95 -3.96 6.32 20.85
CA ILE A 95 -3.32 5.31 21.70
C ILE A 95 -2.62 5.98 22.89
N LEU A 96 -1.86 7.05 22.68
CA LEU A 96 -1.18 7.76 23.77
C LEU A 96 -2.16 8.36 24.79
N ILE A 97 -3.30 8.90 24.32
CA ILE A 97 -4.35 9.44 25.18
C ILE A 97 -5.03 8.32 25.98
N ALA A 98 -5.35 7.20 25.33
CA ALA A 98 -6.14 6.12 25.94
C ALA A 98 -5.33 5.15 26.81
N SER A 99 -4.11 4.80 26.37
CA SER A 99 -3.32 3.69 26.90
C SER A 99 -1.84 4.06 27.15
N GLY A 100 -1.48 5.33 26.97
CA GLY A 100 -0.11 5.82 27.18
C GLY A 100 0.92 5.20 26.24
N ILE A 101 2.20 5.41 26.55
CA ILE A 101 3.33 4.85 25.77
C ILE A 101 3.28 3.31 25.74
N GLN A 102 2.83 2.67 26.82
CA GLN A 102 2.69 1.21 26.88
C GLN A 102 1.65 0.70 25.88
N GLY A 103 0.62 1.50 25.59
CA GLY A 103 -0.38 1.22 24.55
C GLY A 103 0.21 1.08 23.15
N LEU A 104 1.32 1.76 22.83
CA LEU A 104 1.97 1.63 21.51
C LEU A 104 2.43 0.19 21.26
N LYS A 105 2.86 -0.53 22.31
CA LYS A 105 3.22 -1.94 22.22
C LYS A 105 2.01 -2.85 22.00
N GLN A 106 0.84 -2.49 22.55
CA GLN A 106 -0.39 -3.27 22.35
C GLN A 106 -0.87 -3.19 20.88
N HIS A 107 -0.73 -2.01 20.28
CA HIS A 107 -1.19 -1.70 18.92
C HIS A 107 -0.08 -1.72 17.85
N TRP A 108 1.01 -2.44 18.09
CA TRP A 108 2.17 -2.43 17.20
C TRP A 108 1.85 -2.92 15.78
N GLN A 109 0.89 -3.84 15.60
CA GLN A 109 0.49 -4.37 14.29
C GLN A 109 -0.26 -3.33 13.46
N GLU A 110 -1.20 -2.62 14.10
CA GLU A 110 -1.95 -1.53 13.50
C GLU A 110 -0.99 -0.40 13.09
N LEU A 111 -0.08 -0.02 13.99
CA LEU A 111 0.94 0.99 13.72
C LEU A 111 1.90 0.57 12.60
N LEU A 112 2.30 -0.69 12.53
CA LEU A 112 3.18 -1.19 11.47
C LEU A 112 2.51 -1.16 10.10
N ILE A 113 1.25 -1.56 9.99
CA ILE A 113 0.50 -1.48 8.73
C ILE A 113 0.34 -0.03 8.28
N LEU A 114 -0.01 0.88 9.20
CA LEU A 114 -0.12 2.30 8.89
C LEU A 114 1.23 2.95 8.59
N LEU A 115 2.33 2.41 9.15
CA LEU A 115 3.69 2.83 8.79
C LEU A 115 4.02 2.44 7.35
N ILE A 116 3.68 1.23 6.90
CA ILE A 116 3.87 0.83 5.50
C ILE A 116 3.07 1.74 4.56
N PHE A 117 1.84 2.11 4.92
CA PHE A 117 1.05 3.09 4.16
C PHE A 117 1.70 4.47 4.09
N ALA A 118 2.32 4.90 5.19
CA ALA A 118 2.97 6.21 5.30
C ALA A 118 4.22 6.35 4.41
N ILE A 119 4.87 5.24 4.05
CA ILE A 119 6.07 5.24 3.22
C ILE A 119 5.71 5.62 1.77
N PRO A 120 6.21 6.75 1.24
CA PRO A 120 5.98 7.08 -0.16
C PRO A 120 6.84 6.19 -1.07
N PRO A 121 6.32 5.73 -2.22
CA PRO A 121 7.08 4.92 -3.17
C PRO A 121 8.40 5.56 -3.62
N GLY A 122 8.42 6.90 -3.75
CA GLY A 122 9.62 7.67 -4.11
C GLY A 122 10.76 7.55 -3.11
N LEU A 123 10.46 7.33 -1.82
CA LEU A 123 11.51 7.12 -0.81
C LEU A 123 12.20 5.77 -1.01
N ILE A 124 11.44 4.72 -1.34
CA ILE A 124 12.01 3.39 -1.62
C ILE A 124 12.87 3.43 -2.89
N LEU A 125 12.43 4.15 -3.92
CA LEU A 125 13.19 4.33 -5.16
C LEU A 125 14.60 4.89 -4.94
N LEU A 126 14.80 5.73 -3.91
CA LEU A 126 16.11 6.28 -3.59
C LEU A 126 17.12 5.21 -3.13
N PHE A 127 16.63 4.13 -2.51
CA PHE A 127 17.47 3.03 -2.00
C PHE A 127 17.47 1.81 -2.91
N PHE A 128 16.38 1.61 -3.68
CA PHE A 128 16.19 0.46 -4.53
C PHE A 128 15.37 0.85 -5.77
N ASP A 129 16.02 0.87 -6.93
CA ASP A 129 15.38 1.16 -8.21
C ASP A 129 15.24 -0.12 -9.07
N PRO A 130 14.04 -0.73 -9.14
CA PRO A 130 13.79 -1.90 -9.97
C PRO A 130 13.61 -1.58 -11.45
N SER A 131 13.68 -0.32 -11.90
CA SER A 131 13.31 0.09 -13.27
C SER A 131 14.02 -0.69 -14.37
N ALA A 132 15.34 -0.88 -14.25
CA ALA A 132 16.11 -1.65 -15.23
C ALA A 132 15.73 -3.15 -15.22
N MET A 133 15.38 -3.71 -14.07
CA MET A 133 14.90 -5.08 -13.96
C MET A 133 13.51 -5.23 -14.58
N THR A 134 12.61 -4.28 -14.28
CA THR A 134 11.28 -4.18 -14.89
C THR A 134 11.39 -4.10 -16.41
N ALA A 135 12.28 -3.26 -16.95
CA ALA A 135 12.49 -3.14 -18.41
C ALA A 135 12.92 -4.47 -19.03
N LYS A 136 13.89 -5.18 -18.43
CA LYS A 136 14.36 -6.49 -18.91
C LYS A 136 13.26 -7.56 -18.87
N VAL A 137 12.50 -7.64 -17.78
CA VAL A 137 11.42 -8.63 -17.65
C VAL A 137 10.26 -8.32 -18.58
N SER A 138 9.92 -7.04 -18.76
CA SER A 138 8.90 -6.62 -19.72
C SER A 138 9.31 -6.95 -21.16
N ALA A 139 10.57 -6.72 -21.51
CA ALA A 139 11.10 -7.11 -22.81
C ALA A 139 11.12 -8.64 -22.99
N PHE A 140 11.44 -9.40 -21.95
CA PHE A 140 11.35 -10.85 -22.01
C PHE A 140 9.91 -11.32 -22.29
N ILE A 141 8.91 -10.71 -21.64
CA ILE A 141 7.48 -10.96 -21.90
C ILE A 141 7.17 -10.65 -23.37
N LEU A 142 7.55 -9.48 -23.89
CA LEU A 142 7.31 -9.10 -25.29
C LEU A 142 7.99 -10.04 -26.28
N TRP A 143 9.24 -10.40 -26.04
CA TRP A 143 9.98 -11.33 -26.88
C TRP A 143 9.30 -12.70 -26.91
N SER A 144 8.81 -13.20 -25.77
CA SER A 144 8.07 -14.46 -25.69
C SER A 144 6.75 -14.45 -26.47
N LEU A 145 6.17 -13.26 -26.66
CA LEU A 145 4.97 -13.04 -27.47
C LEU A 145 5.29 -12.81 -28.97
N GLY A 146 6.56 -12.87 -29.37
CA GLY A 146 7.00 -12.75 -30.77
C GLY A 146 7.36 -11.33 -31.23
N PHE A 147 7.42 -10.35 -30.32
CA PHE A 147 7.82 -8.99 -30.67
C PHE A 147 9.33 -8.86 -30.82
N GLN A 148 9.76 -8.07 -31.81
CA GLN A 148 11.16 -7.64 -31.95
C GLN A 148 11.46 -6.50 -30.98
N VAL A 149 11.92 -6.84 -29.78
CA VAL A 149 12.19 -5.88 -28.70
C VAL A 149 13.69 -5.75 -28.45
N SER A 150 14.13 -4.52 -28.17
CA SER A 150 15.48 -4.23 -27.67
C SER A 150 15.40 -3.44 -26.36
N VAL A 151 16.41 -3.59 -25.51
CA VAL A 151 16.50 -2.92 -24.20
C VAL A 151 17.82 -2.16 -24.08
N GLN A 152 17.74 -0.89 -23.72
CA GLN A 152 18.90 -0.04 -23.42
C GLN A 152 18.69 0.64 -22.07
N GLY A 153 19.27 0.06 -21.01
CA GLY A 153 19.05 0.54 -19.64
C GLY A 153 17.60 0.35 -19.20
N VAL A 154 16.86 1.45 -19.09
CA VAL A 154 15.43 1.50 -18.74
C VAL A 154 14.52 1.68 -19.96
N LEU A 155 15.09 1.85 -21.15
CA LEU A 155 14.34 2.00 -22.39
C LEU A 155 13.99 0.64 -22.98
N VAL A 156 12.70 0.42 -23.26
CA VAL A 156 12.18 -0.74 -23.97
C VAL A 156 11.68 -0.28 -25.33
N SER A 157 12.31 -0.78 -26.39
CA SER A 157 12.09 -0.30 -27.77
C SER A 157 11.55 -1.41 -28.67
N LEU A 158 10.44 -1.09 -29.34
CA LEU A 158 9.86 -1.84 -30.45
C LEU A 158 10.11 -1.08 -31.77
N PRO A 159 9.94 -1.70 -32.96
CA PRO A 159 10.31 -1.06 -34.22
C PRO A 159 9.56 0.24 -34.53
N LYS A 160 8.38 0.41 -33.95
CA LYS A 160 7.48 1.57 -34.19
C LYS A 160 7.32 2.49 -32.98
N GLY A 161 8.02 2.23 -31.87
CA GLY A 161 7.86 3.04 -30.66
C GLY A 161 8.68 2.51 -29.48
N SER A 162 8.92 3.37 -28.51
CA SER A 162 9.68 3.02 -27.30
C SER A 162 9.01 3.60 -26.05
N ILE A 163 9.23 2.93 -24.93
CA ILE A 163 8.82 3.40 -23.61
C ILE A 163 9.99 3.39 -22.67
N GLU A 164 10.10 4.43 -21.86
CA GLU A 164 11.09 4.51 -20.80
C GLU A 164 10.45 4.18 -19.46
N VAL A 165 11.03 3.20 -18.76
CA VAL A 165 10.57 2.78 -17.43
C VAL A 165 11.11 3.76 -16.39
N TYR A 166 10.44 4.90 -16.23
CA TYR A 166 10.73 5.87 -15.18
C TYR A 166 10.20 5.44 -13.81
N SER A 167 10.47 6.25 -12.79
CA SER A 167 10.07 6.07 -11.39
C SER A 167 8.60 5.64 -11.19
N ALA A 168 7.67 6.21 -11.96
CA ALA A 168 6.24 5.84 -11.90
C ALA A 168 5.93 4.43 -12.44
N CYS A 169 6.75 3.93 -13.37
CA CYS A 169 6.63 2.61 -14.00
C CYS A 169 7.52 1.55 -13.36
N ALA A 170 8.37 1.93 -12.40
CA ALA A 170 9.30 1.02 -11.74
C ALA A 170 8.59 -0.15 -11.03
N GLY A 171 7.36 0.08 -10.56
CA GLY A 171 6.52 -0.93 -9.89
C GLY A 171 6.55 -0.86 -8.36
N VAL A 172 7.37 0.02 -7.78
CA VAL A 172 7.54 0.16 -6.32
C VAL A 172 6.23 0.45 -5.59
N ALA A 173 5.33 1.26 -6.17
CA ALA A 173 4.02 1.53 -5.58
C ALA A 173 3.19 0.24 -5.42
N THR A 174 3.11 -0.58 -6.47
CA THR A 174 2.39 -1.86 -6.43
C THR A 174 3.03 -2.86 -5.48
N MET A 175 4.37 -2.88 -5.39
CA MET A 175 5.10 -3.72 -4.44
C MET A 175 4.80 -3.35 -2.99
N LEU A 176 4.85 -2.06 -2.63
CA LEU A 176 4.53 -1.58 -1.29
C LEU A 176 3.08 -1.88 -0.92
N GLN A 177 2.15 -1.68 -1.87
CA GLN A 177 0.74 -1.98 -1.65
C GLN A 177 0.54 -3.47 -1.35
N LEU A 178 1.10 -4.37 -2.18
CA LEU A 178 0.92 -5.81 -2.00
C LEU A 178 1.69 -6.35 -0.79
N PHE A 179 2.83 -5.74 -0.45
CA PHE A 179 3.56 -6.01 0.79
C PHE A 179 2.71 -5.65 2.02
N GLY A 180 2.02 -4.51 2.01
CA GLY A 180 1.07 -4.15 3.06
C GLY A 180 -0.05 -5.18 3.20
N VAL A 181 -0.66 -5.60 2.09
CA VAL A 181 -1.68 -6.67 2.07
C VAL A 181 -1.12 -7.99 2.62
N ALA A 182 0.13 -8.32 2.33
CA ALA A 182 0.80 -9.49 2.89
C ALA A 182 0.97 -9.40 4.41
N LEU A 183 1.34 -8.24 4.96
CA LEU A 183 1.40 -8.05 6.41
C LEU A 183 0.01 -8.14 7.06
N MET A 184 -1.02 -7.59 6.42
CA MET A 184 -2.41 -7.73 6.87
C MET A 184 -2.81 -9.20 6.96
N TYR A 185 -2.46 -9.98 5.92
CA TYR A 185 -2.69 -11.43 5.92
C TYR A 185 -1.98 -12.11 7.09
N LEU A 186 -0.69 -11.80 7.32
CA LEU A 186 0.09 -12.38 8.42
C LEU A 186 -0.45 -12.05 9.81
N PHE A 187 -1.12 -10.90 9.98
CA PHE A 187 -1.68 -10.50 11.27
C PHE A 187 -3.09 -11.02 11.50
N LEU A 188 -3.86 -11.23 10.44
CA LEU A 188 -5.24 -11.70 10.54
C LEU A 188 -5.36 -13.23 10.53
N GLN A 189 -4.33 -13.94 10.08
CA GLN A 189 -4.32 -15.39 9.94
C GLN A 189 -3.21 -16.06 10.78
N PRO A 190 -3.48 -17.23 11.38
CA PRO A 190 -2.42 -18.05 11.95
C PRO A 190 -1.45 -18.47 10.84
N THR A 191 -0.15 -18.32 11.10
CA THR A 191 0.91 -18.65 10.11
C THR A 191 2.13 -19.28 10.76
N LYS A 192 2.70 -20.26 10.06
CA LYS A 192 3.93 -20.97 10.44
C LYS A 192 5.14 -20.02 10.31
N PRO A 193 6.25 -20.24 11.05
CA PRO A 193 7.41 -19.35 11.03
C PRO A 193 7.99 -19.10 9.62
N TYR A 194 8.05 -20.14 8.78
CA TYR A 194 8.54 -20.00 7.40
C TYR A 194 7.61 -19.14 6.52
N GLN A 195 6.29 -19.20 6.77
CA GLN A 195 5.29 -18.42 6.01
C GLN A 195 5.43 -16.91 6.27
N LYS A 196 5.93 -16.51 7.45
CA LYS A 196 6.19 -15.09 7.79
C LYS A 196 7.24 -14.45 6.87
N ILE A 197 8.11 -15.24 6.27
CA ILE A 197 9.11 -14.79 5.30
C ILE A 197 8.61 -15.02 3.87
N LEU A 198 8.04 -16.20 3.60
CA LEU A 198 7.63 -16.59 2.26
C LEU A 198 6.47 -15.73 1.71
N ILE A 199 5.48 -15.41 2.53
CA ILE A 199 4.29 -14.66 2.11
C ILE A 199 4.66 -13.26 1.60
N PRO A 200 5.45 -12.44 2.33
CA PRO A 200 5.91 -11.16 1.81
C PRO A 200 6.77 -11.28 0.54
N ILE A 201 7.63 -12.29 0.42
CA ILE A 201 8.45 -12.51 -0.78
C ILE A 201 7.56 -12.77 -2.00
N ILE A 202 6.55 -13.64 -1.85
CA ILE A 202 5.61 -13.96 -2.92
C ILE A 202 4.78 -12.73 -3.31
N ALA A 203 4.35 -11.92 -2.34
CA ALA A 203 3.67 -10.66 -2.62
C ALA A 203 4.56 -9.71 -3.45
N LEU A 204 5.81 -9.50 -3.04
CA LEU A 204 6.74 -8.64 -3.79
C LEU A 204 6.98 -9.17 -5.21
N PHE A 205 7.13 -10.50 -5.36
CA PHE A 205 7.33 -11.13 -6.65
C PHE A 205 6.11 -10.98 -7.58
N ILE A 206 4.90 -11.24 -7.07
CA ILE A 206 3.64 -11.07 -7.84
C ILE A 206 3.48 -9.62 -8.27
N ALA A 207 3.67 -8.66 -7.36
CA ALA A 207 3.55 -7.23 -7.68
C ALA A 207 4.54 -6.81 -8.77
N PHE A 208 5.81 -7.21 -8.62
CA PHE A 208 6.83 -6.95 -9.64
C PHE A 208 6.44 -7.51 -11.00
N LEU A 209 6.00 -8.77 -11.05
CA LEU A 209 5.64 -9.43 -12.29
C LEU A 209 4.42 -8.77 -12.96
N MET A 210 3.38 -8.44 -12.19
CA MET A 210 2.19 -7.75 -12.72
C MET A 210 2.54 -6.36 -13.26
N ASN A 211 3.46 -5.64 -12.62
CA ASN A 211 3.94 -4.37 -13.15
C ASN A 211 4.77 -4.55 -14.44
N ALA A 212 5.56 -5.63 -14.57
CA ALA A 212 6.26 -5.92 -15.83
C ALA A 212 5.28 -6.22 -16.98
N PHE A 213 4.17 -6.93 -16.72
CA PHE A 213 3.10 -7.09 -17.70
C PHE A 213 2.47 -5.76 -18.10
N ARG A 214 2.26 -4.85 -17.15
CA ARG A 214 1.77 -3.49 -17.44
C ARG A 214 2.71 -2.73 -18.36
N VAL A 215 4.01 -2.74 -18.08
CA VAL A 215 5.02 -2.08 -18.93
C VAL A 215 5.07 -2.70 -20.32
N ALA A 216 4.99 -4.02 -20.44
CA ALA A 216 4.90 -4.71 -21.72
C ALA A 216 3.66 -4.26 -22.52
N LEU A 217 2.48 -4.20 -21.88
CA LEU A 217 1.25 -3.69 -22.51
C LEU A 217 1.44 -2.25 -23.00
N MET A 218 1.98 -1.36 -22.16
CA MET A 218 2.21 0.04 -22.54
C MET A 218 3.15 0.18 -23.73
N ALA A 219 4.22 -0.62 -23.80
CA ALA A 219 5.14 -0.63 -24.94
C ALA A 219 4.41 -1.00 -26.26
N VAL A 220 3.52 -2.00 -26.23
CA VAL A 220 2.71 -2.39 -27.39
C VAL A 220 1.79 -1.26 -27.82
N LEU A 221 1.09 -0.60 -26.88
CA LEU A 221 0.17 0.49 -27.20
C LEU A 221 0.90 1.67 -27.86
N VAL A 222 2.09 2.03 -27.36
CA VAL A 222 2.94 3.06 -27.99
C VAL A 222 3.34 2.64 -29.41
N ALA A 223 3.74 1.38 -29.62
CA ALA A 223 4.11 0.88 -30.95
C ALA A 223 2.93 0.80 -31.94
N LEU A 224 1.69 0.70 -31.43
CA LEU A 224 0.46 0.78 -32.23
C LEU A 224 0.02 2.24 -32.51
N GLY A 225 0.63 3.22 -31.84
CA GLY A 225 0.23 4.63 -31.94
C GLY A 225 -1.08 4.97 -31.22
N ASP A 226 -1.56 4.11 -30.32
CA ASP A 226 -2.80 4.34 -29.57
C ASP A 226 -2.53 5.10 -28.26
N GLN A 227 -2.40 6.42 -28.40
CA GLN A 227 -2.11 7.31 -27.29
C GLN A 227 -3.22 7.34 -26.24
N ALA A 228 -4.49 7.24 -26.66
CA ALA A 228 -5.63 7.27 -25.75
C ALA A 228 -5.66 6.01 -24.85
N ALA A 229 -5.43 4.83 -25.42
CA ALA A 229 -5.28 3.61 -24.64
C ALA A 229 -4.04 3.68 -23.74
N PHE A 230 -2.90 4.17 -24.25
CA PHE A 230 -1.69 4.34 -23.45
C PHE A 230 -1.97 5.17 -22.18
N GLU A 231 -2.60 6.34 -22.31
CA GLU A 231 -2.93 7.20 -21.17
C GLU A 231 -3.88 6.53 -20.17
N TYR A 232 -4.88 5.79 -20.65
CA TYR A 232 -5.81 5.04 -19.81
C TYR A 232 -5.12 3.97 -18.94
N TRP A 233 -4.17 3.21 -19.51
CA TRP A 233 -3.42 2.17 -18.80
C TRP A 233 -2.23 2.71 -18.00
N HIS A 234 -1.71 3.88 -18.39
CA HIS A 234 -0.59 4.53 -17.72
C HIS A 234 -1.04 5.29 -16.48
N VAL A 235 -1.95 6.26 -16.59
CA VAL A 235 -2.38 7.11 -15.46
C VAL A 235 -3.87 7.02 -15.16
N GLY A 236 -4.67 6.50 -16.09
CA GLY A 236 -6.10 6.31 -15.88
C GLY A 236 -6.45 5.13 -14.97
N ASN A 237 -7.75 4.85 -14.85
CA ASN A 237 -8.29 3.77 -14.03
C ASN A 237 -7.79 2.37 -14.45
N GLY A 238 -7.31 2.20 -15.69
CA GLY A 238 -6.71 0.94 -16.16
C GLY A 238 -5.47 0.54 -15.36
N SER A 239 -4.74 1.50 -14.79
CA SER A 239 -3.59 1.22 -13.92
C SER A 239 -3.97 0.39 -12.68
N LEU A 240 -5.15 0.64 -12.08
CA LEU A 240 -5.66 -0.06 -10.91
C LEU A 240 -5.99 -1.54 -11.16
N VAL A 241 -6.24 -1.91 -12.42
CA VAL A 241 -6.55 -3.28 -12.82
C VAL A 241 -5.36 -4.20 -12.49
N PHE A 242 -4.12 -3.76 -12.77
CA PHE A 242 -2.93 -4.53 -12.47
C PHE A 242 -2.73 -4.76 -10.97
N SER A 243 -2.94 -3.71 -10.16
CA SER A 243 -2.90 -3.84 -8.70
C SER A 243 -3.98 -4.80 -8.18
N THR A 244 -5.18 -4.73 -8.75
CA THR A 244 -6.31 -5.61 -8.38
C THR A 244 -6.00 -7.07 -8.72
N ILE A 245 -5.51 -7.33 -9.93
CA ILE A 245 -5.07 -8.68 -10.35
C ILE A 245 -3.97 -9.18 -9.43
N ALA A 246 -2.98 -8.33 -9.09
CA ALA A 246 -1.90 -8.71 -8.19
C ALA A 246 -2.41 -9.12 -6.80
N VAL A 247 -3.39 -8.38 -6.24
CA VAL A 247 -4.06 -8.74 -4.98
C VAL A 247 -4.80 -10.07 -5.10
N VAL A 248 -5.57 -10.28 -6.17
CA VAL A 248 -6.30 -11.54 -6.38
C VAL A 248 -5.33 -12.72 -6.49
N LEU A 249 -4.28 -12.60 -7.30
CA LEU A 249 -3.26 -13.64 -7.45
C LEU A 249 -2.55 -13.93 -6.14
N PHE A 250 -2.25 -12.90 -5.35
CA PHE A 250 -1.67 -13.07 -4.02
C PHE A 250 -2.62 -13.83 -3.09
N CYS A 251 -3.91 -13.46 -3.04
CA CYS A 251 -4.91 -14.15 -2.22
C CYS A 251 -5.07 -15.61 -2.62
N LEU A 252 -5.06 -15.92 -3.92
CA LEU A 252 -5.10 -17.31 -4.40
C LEU A 252 -3.83 -18.08 -4.00
N SER A 253 -2.66 -17.46 -4.17
CA SER A 253 -1.37 -18.06 -3.82
C SER A 253 -1.27 -18.32 -2.31
N SER A 254 -1.72 -17.37 -1.49
CA SER A 254 -1.71 -17.50 -0.03
C SER A 254 -2.65 -18.59 0.47
N GLN A 255 -3.82 -18.77 -0.17
CA GLN A 255 -4.72 -19.90 0.11
C GLN A 255 -4.09 -21.26 -0.19
N VAL A 256 -3.34 -21.39 -1.28
CA VAL A 256 -2.63 -22.64 -1.64
C VAL A 256 -1.47 -22.92 -0.67
N LEU A 257 -0.80 -21.86 -0.19
CA LEU A 257 0.28 -21.96 0.80
C LEU A 257 -0.20 -22.32 2.21
N LEU A 258 -1.51 -22.26 2.47
CA LEU A 258 -2.10 -22.82 3.68
C LEU A 258 -2.34 -24.33 3.46
N PRO A 259 -1.60 -25.23 4.12
CA PRO A 259 -2.05 -26.61 4.21
C PRO A 259 -3.39 -26.67 4.95
N TYR A 260 -4.29 -27.52 4.43
CA TYR A 260 -5.70 -27.70 4.80
C TYR A 260 -5.98 -28.01 6.29
N GLU A 261 -4.97 -28.30 7.11
CA GLU A 261 -5.11 -28.82 8.49
C GLU A 261 -5.66 -27.83 9.53
N GLU A 262 -5.74 -26.53 9.24
CA GLU A 262 -6.28 -25.53 10.20
C GLU A 262 -7.73 -25.11 9.91
N ARG A 263 -8.40 -25.72 8.93
CA ARG A 263 -9.81 -25.42 8.63
C ARG A 263 -10.80 -26.12 9.60
N SER A 264 -10.30 -26.84 10.61
CA SER A 264 -11.09 -27.67 11.52
C SER A 264 -10.77 -27.49 13.02
N LEU A 265 -10.52 -26.26 13.47
CA LEU A 265 -10.55 -25.90 14.89
C LEU A 265 -11.51 -24.72 15.12
#